data_AF-A0A6L6CSN6-F1
#
_entry.id   AF-A0A6L6CSN6-F1
#
_cell.length_a   1.000
_cell.length_b   1.000
_cell.length_c   1.000
_cell.angle_alpha   90.00
_cell.angle_beta   90.00
_cell.angle_gamma   90.00
#
_symmetry.space_group_name_H-M   'P 1'
#
loop_
_entity.id
_entity.type
_entity.pdbx_description
1 polymer ?
#
loop_
_entity_poly.entity_id
_entity_poly.type
_entity_poly.pdbx_seq_one_letter_code
_entity_poly.pdbx_strand_id
1 'polypeptide(L)'
;MRNPSDLPPRRPRQSGGGFTFNKPSRGRIVVAVVVAALVALVISGRSIASFYVNVLWFDVLGRTDVYWSVLATKALLGAVFVAVFLVIIVVNLWLADRIAPAIVAPSPEERALAGYRQLVGSRKWLVRFVVGGVLGLMVGLPAMSQWQDWLLFTNRQSFGIADPVFNQDVSFYMFQMPFAEFVVNWLFGALVLIVLVVSAVHYLNGGIRLQV
;
A
#
# COMPACT_ATOMS: atom_id res chain seq x y z
N MET A 1 -10.35 -26.81 -64.44
CA MET A 1 -10.54 -26.88 -62.97
C MET A 1 -9.16 -27.07 -62.37
N ARG A 2 -8.64 -26.14 -61.56
CA ARG A 2 -7.26 -26.22 -61.00
C ARG A 2 -7.24 -27.22 -59.83
N ASN A 3 -6.20 -28.05 -59.80
CA ASN A 3 -6.02 -29.11 -58.79
C ASN A 3 -5.69 -28.46 -57.43
N PRO A 4 -6.34 -28.85 -56.31
CA PRO A 4 -6.11 -28.23 -54.99
C PRO A 4 -4.67 -28.33 -54.47
N SER A 5 -3.85 -29.19 -55.06
CA SER A 5 -2.45 -29.43 -54.71
C SER A 5 -1.47 -28.36 -55.19
N ASP A 6 -1.89 -27.48 -56.12
CA ASP A 6 -1.02 -26.44 -56.69
C ASP A 6 -1.00 -25.14 -55.86
N LEU A 7 -1.61 -25.16 -54.66
CA LEU A 7 -1.56 -24.03 -53.74
C LEU A 7 -0.26 -24.05 -52.94
N PRO A 8 0.52 -22.94 -52.90
CA PRO A 8 1.72 -22.88 -52.08
C PRO A 8 1.35 -23.14 -50.60
N PRO A 9 2.20 -23.83 -49.84
CA PRO A 9 1.91 -24.17 -48.45
C PRO A 9 1.62 -22.89 -47.68
N ARG A 10 0.42 -22.80 -47.09
CA ARG A 10 0.04 -21.70 -46.21
C ARG A 10 0.99 -21.73 -45.02
N ARG A 11 1.97 -20.81 -45.00
CA ARG A 11 2.79 -20.58 -43.81
C ARG A 11 1.84 -20.30 -42.65
N PRO A 12 1.98 -20.97 -41.49
CA PRO A 12 1.17 -20.64 -40.34
C PRO A 12 1.36 -19.15 -40.06
N ARG A 13 0.25 -18.41 -40.06
CA ARG A 13 0.24 -17.02 -39.60
C ARG A 13 0.78 -17.05 -38.19
N GLN A 14 2.01 -16.59 -38.00
CA GLN A 14 2.63 -16.47 -36.68
C GLN A 14 1.91 -15.34 -35.96
N SER A 15 0.72 -15.63 -35.41
CA SER A 15 0.01 -14.76 -34.48
C SER A 15 0.79 -14.78 -33.17
N GLY A 16 1.77 -13.88 -33.07
CA GLY A 16 2.72 -13.87 -31.95
C GLY A 16 3.14 -12.49 -31.53
N GLY A 17 2.24 -11.50 -31.58
CA GLY A 17 2.41 -10.22 -30.89
C GLY A 17 2.18 -10.35 -29.39
N GLY A 18 2.74 -11.38 -28.75
CA GLY A 18 2.74 -11.53 -27.31
C GLY A 18 3.95 -10.83 -26.74
N PHE A 19 3.76 -9.97 -25.72
CA PHE A 19 4.87 -9.50 -24.88
C PHE A 19 5.56 -10.73 -24.28
N THR A 20 6.69 -11.15 -24.86
CA THR A 20 7.52 -12.20 -24.29
C THR A 20 8.33 -11.59 -23.15
N PHE A 21 7.97 -11.92 -21.90
CA PHE A 21 8.83 -11.65 -20.75
C PHE A 21 10.05 -12.56 -20.84
N ASN A 22 11.03 -12.17 -21.64
CA ASN A 22 12.32 -12.84 -21.68
C ASN A 22 12.97 -12.68 -20.30
N LYS A 23 13.30 -13.79 -19.64
CA LYS A 23 14.02 -13.77 -18.36
C LYS A 23 15.30 -12.96 -18.56
N PRO A 24 15.49 -11.85 -17.82
CA PRO A 24 16.68 -11.02 -17.98
C PRO A 24 17.93 -11.88 -17.70
N SER A 25 18.97 -11.71 -18.52
CA SER A 25 20.22 -12.42 -18.29
C SER A 25 20.79 -12.06 -16.92
N ARG A 26 21.45 -13.01 -16.24
CA ARG A 26 22.02 -12.80 -14.89
C ARG A 26 22.87 -11.52 -14.83
N GLY A 27 23.63 -11.22 -15.89
CA GLY A 27 24.42 -9.99 -16.01
C GLY A 27 23.57 -8.71 -16.06
N ARG A 28 22.43 -8.70 -16.78
CA ARG A 28 21.52 -7.54 -16.79
C ARG A 28 20.85 -7.32 -15.43
N ILE A 29 20.55 -8.40 -14.70
CA ILE A 29 20.02 -8.28 -13.33
C ILE A 29 21.08 -7.68 -12.41
N VAL A 30 22.32 -8.16 -12.46
CA VAL A 30 23.42 -7.62 -11.63
C VAL A 30 23.65 -6.14 -11.94
N VAL A 31 23.74 -5.77 -13.22
CA VAL A 31 23.91 -4.36 -13.62
C VAL A 31 22.72 -3.51 -13.16
N ALA A 32 21.48 -3.98 -13.33
CA ALA A 32 20.29 -3.25 -12.88
C ALA A 32 20.26 -3.07 -11.36
N VAL A 33 20.64 -4.09 -10.59
CA VAL A 33 20.73 -4.01 -9.12
C VAL A 33 21.83 -3.04 -8.69
N VAL A 34 23.00 -3.07 -9.33
CA VAL A 34 24.11 -2.15 -9.02
C VAL A 34 23.72 -0.71 -9.32
N VAL A 35 23.11 -0.45 -10.49
CA VAL A 35 22.64 0.89 -10.86
C VAL A 35 21.55 1.36 -9.89
N ALA A 36 20.58 0.51 -9.56
CA ALA A 36 19.53 0.84 -8.59
C ALA A 36 20.10 1.14 -7.19
N ALA A 37 21.10 0.36 -6.74
CA ALA A 37 21.78 0.59 -5.47
C ALA A 37 22.57 1.90 -5.46
N LEU A 38 23.28 2.24 -6.55
CA LEU A 38 23.99 3.51 -6.68
C LEU A 38 23.03 4.70 -6.69
N VAL A 39 21.92 4.60 -7.44
CA VAL A 39 20.87 5.63 -7.45
C VAL A 39 20.27 5.79 -6.05
N ALA A 40 19.95 4.70 -5.37
CA ALA A 40 19.45 4.73 -4.00
C ALA A 40 20.46 5.37 -3.04
N LEU A 41 21.74 5.06 -3.16
CA LEU A 41 22.81 5.64 -2.33
C LEU A 41 22.92 7.16 -2.54
N VAL A 42 22.94 7.62 -3.79
CA VAL A 42 23.03 9.06 -4.12
C VAL A 42 21.82 9.82 -3.58
N ILE A 43 20.60 9.28 -3.77
CA ILE A 43 19.37 9.88 -3.24
C ILE A 43 19.39 9.90 -1.70
N SER A 44 19.93 8.85 -1.08
CA SER A 44 19.97 8.70 0.37
C SER A 44 21.08 9.51 1.04
N GLY A 45 22.05 10.05 0.30
CA GLY A 45 23.20 10.77 0.87
C GLY A 45 22.78 11.95 1.76
N ARG A 46 21.77 12.72 1.34
CA ARG A 46 21.18 13.79 2.17
C ARG A 46 20.54 13.26 3.45
N SER A 47 19.82 12.15 3.36
CA SER A 47 19.16 11.52 4.51
C SER A 47 20.18 10.97 5.52
N ILE A 48 21.24 10.33 5.05
CA ILE A 48 22.32 9.80 5.89
C ILE A 48 23.07 10.95 6.57
N ALA A 49 23.41 12.00 5.83
CA ALA A 49 24.06 13.18 6.39
C ALA A 49 23.16 13.86 7.44
N SER A 50 21.88 14.05 7.14
CA SER A 50 20.91 14.61 8.09
C SER A 50 20.78 13.73 9.33
N PHE A 51 20.68 12.41 9.18
CA PHE A 51 20.65 11.47 10.30
C PHE A 51 21.87 11.62 11.20
N TYR A 52 23.07 11.57 10.62
CA TYR A 52 24.33 11.67 11.35
C TYR A 52 24.47 13.01 12.09
N VAL A 53 24.18 14.12 11.39
CA VAL A 53 24.23 15.47 11.97
C VAL A 53 23.23 15.62 13.12
N ASN A 54 22.01 15.10 12.99
CA ASN A 54 21.02 15.15 14.07
C ASN A 54 21.50 14.36 15.29
N VAL A 55 22.02 13.14 15.10
CA VAL A 55 22.55 12.33 16.22
C VAL A 55 23.66 13.09 16.95
N LEU A 56 24.63 13.64 16.22
CA LEU A 56 25.73 14.41 16.81
C LEU A 56 25.22 15.66 17.54
N TRP A 57 24.24 16.36 16.97
CA TRP A 57 23.65 17.55 17.56
C TRP A 57 22.96 17.25 18.90
N PHE A 58 22.17 16.18 18.97
CA PHE A 58 21.52 15.77 20.21
C PHE A 58 22.52 15.24 21.25
N ASP A 59 23.61 14.62 20.82
CA ASP A 59 24.70 14.18 21.70
C ASP A 59 25.41 15.37 22.35
N VAL A 60 25.74 16.40 21.58
CA VAL A 60 26.35 17.65 22.08
C VAL A 60 25.44 18.36 23.09
N LEU A 61 24.12 18.26 22.93
CA LEU A 61 23.15 18.82 23.89
C LEU A 61 22.93 17.93 25.12
N GLY A 62 23.53 16.74 25.18
CA GLY A 62 23.28 15.74 26.23
C GLY A 62 21.83 15.24 26.24
N ARG A 63 21.14 15.29 25.09
CA ARG A 63 19.70 14.97 24.93
C ARG A 63 19.44 13.89 23.87
N THR A 64 20.34 12.92 23.78
CA THR A 64 20.21 11.76 22.89
C THR A 64 18.95 10.93 23.18
N ASP A 65 18.46 10.97 24.42
CA ASP A 65 17.17 10.39 24.85
C ASP A 65 15.98 10.93 24.05
N VAL A 66 15.94 12.24 23.79
CA VAL A 66 14.88 12.89 23.02
C VAL A 66 14.89 12.41 21.57
N TYR A 67 16.08 12.31 20.96
CA TYR A 67 16.22 11.85 19.59
C TYR A 67 15.66 10.44 19.39
N TRP A 68 16.07 9.50 20.24
CA TRP A 68 15.59 8.12 20.17
C TRP A 68 14.10 8.02 20.50
N SER A 69 13.58 8.85 21.40
CA SER A 69 12.15 8.90 21.71
C SER A 69 11.32 9.38 20.53
N VAL A 70 11.77 10.43 19.82
CA VAL A 70 11.11 10.90 18.59
C VAL A 70 11.17 9.83 17.51
N LEU A 71 12.33 9.20 17.29
CA LEU A 71 12.49 8.17 16.27
C LEU A 71 11.62 6.93 16.55
N ALA A 72 11.58 6.49 17.81
CA ALA A 72 10.72 5.39 18.26
C ALA A 72 9.24 5.73 18.07
N THR A 73 8.82 6.96 18.39
CA THR A 73 7.44 7.42 18.19
C THR A 73 7.05 7.42 16.72
N LYS A 74 7.91 7.94 15.84
CA LYS A 74 7.70 7.89 14.39
C LYS A 74 7.55 6.46 13.90
N ALA A 75 8.49 5.59 14.27
CA ALA A 75 8.47 4.18 13.87
C ALA A 75 7.21 3.46 14.38
N LEU A 76 6.81 3.72 15.62
CA LEU A 76 5.60 3.18 16.24
C LEU A 76 4.34 3.58 15.46
N LEU A 77 4.16 4.88 15.18
CA LEU A 77 3.00 5.36 14.42
C LEU A 77 2.94 4.73 13.03
N GLY A 78 4.06 4.73 12.30
CA GLY A 78 4.12 4.07 11.01
C GLY A 78 3.74 2.59 11.09
N ALA A 79 4.32 1.85 12.04
CA ALA A 79 4.03 0.44 12.23
C ALA A 79 2.56 0.16 12.57
N VAL A 80 1.99 0.93 13.50
CA VAL A 80 0.58 0.78 13.94
C VAL A 80 -0.37 1.03 12.79
N PHE A 81 -0.24 2.16 12.08
CA PHE A 81 -1.16 2.52 11.01
C PHE A 81 -1.04 1.58 9.80
N VAL A 82 0.18 1.15 9.44
CA VAL A 82 0.41 0.11 8.42
C VAL A 82 -0.25 -1.20 8.83
N ALA A 83 -0.06 -1.64 10.08
CA ALA A 83 -0.61 -2.89 10.57
C ALA A 83 -2.14 -2.86 10.61
N VAL A 84 -2.75 -1.78 11.11
CA VAL A 84 -4.20 -1.60 11.15
C VAL A 84 -4.78 -1.65 9.73
N PHE A 85 -4.22 -0.90 8.78
CA PHE A 85 -4.67 -0.94 7.39
C PHE A 85 -4.54 -2.35 6.79
N LEU A 86 -3.39 -2.99 6.98
CA LEU A 86 -3.11 -4.33 6.48
C LEU A 86 -4.12 -5.34 7.01
N VAL A 87 -4.42 -5.30 8.31
CA VAL A 87 -5.43 -6.18 8.92
C VAL A 87 -6.79 -5.94 8.27
N ILE A 88 -7.24 -4.69 8.18
CA ILE A 88 -8.56 -4.37 7.62
C ILE A 88 -8.66 -4.84 6.16
N ILE A 89 -7.68 -4.52 5.31
CA ILE A 89 -7.75 -4.88 3.89
C ILE A 89 -7.64 -6.39 3.68
N VAL A 90 -6.76 -7.08 4.41
CA VAL A 90 -6.59 -8.54 4.27
C VAL A 90 -7.85 -9.28 4.71
N VAL A 91 -8.48 -8.85 5.81
CA VAL A 91 -9.76 -9.40 6.29
C VAL A 91 -10.86 -9.19 5.24
N ASN A 92 -10.98 -7.98 4.68
CA ASN A 92 -11.97 -7.70 3.64
C ASN A 92 -11.74 -8.50 2.36
N LEU A 93 -10.49 -8.63 1.91
CA LEU A 93 -10.15 -9.46 0.73
C LEU A 93 -10.40 -10.95 0.98
N TRP A 94 -10.12 -11.43 2.19
CA TRP A 94 -10.45 -12.80 2.59
C TRP A 94 -11.97 -13.03 2.58
N LEU A 95 -12.75 -12.07 3.08
CA LEU A 95 -14.20 -12.13 3.09
C LEU A 95 -14.79 -12.08 1.68
N ALA A 96 -14.27 -11.20 0.82
CA ALA A 96 -14.70 -11.07 -0.57
C ALA A 96 -14.55 -12.40 -1.35
N ASP A 97 -13.45 -13.11 -1.12
CA ASP A 97 -13.23 -14.44 -1.71
C ASP A 97 -14.07 -15.54 -1.08
N ARG A 98 -14.45 -15.39 0.20
CA ARG A 98 -15.29 -16.38 0.91
C ARG A 98 -16.75 -16.34 0.44
N ILE A 99 -17.25 -15.15 0.10
CA ILE A 99 -18.62 -14.90 -0.35
C ILE A 99 -18.77 -15.09 -1.87
N ALA A 100 -17.66 -15.18 -2.62
CA ALA A 100 -17.67 -15.33 -4.07
C ALA A 100 -18.47 -16.57 -4.53
N PRO A 101 -19.36 -16.45 -5.55
CA PRO A 101 -20.13 -17.58 -6.07
C PRO A 101 -19.22 -18.68 -6.66
N ALA A 102 -19.51 -19.94 -6.32
CA ALA A 102 -18.71 -21.09 -6.76
C ALA A 102 -18.86 -21.43 -8.26
N ILE A 103 -19.96 -21.02 -8.89
CA ILE A 103 -20.29 -21.30 -10.29
C ILE A 103 -20.59 -19.98 -10.98
N VAL A 104 -19.73 -19.60 -11.92
CA VAL A 104 -19.91 -18.41 -12.75
C VAL A 104 -20.24 -18.90 -14.17
N ALA A 105 -21.29 -18.34 -14.77
CA ALA A 105 -21.77 -18.76 -16.09
C ALA A 105 -20.83 -18.26 -17.21
N PRO A 106 -20.41 -19.12 -18.16
CA PRO A 106 -19.35 -18.87 -19.14
C PRO A 106 -19.62 -17.61 -19.97
N SER A 107 -18.85 -16.55 -19.72
CA SER A 107 -18.86 -15.30 -20.50
C SER A 107 -17.51 -15.02 -21.18
N PRO A 108 -17.45 -14.19 -22.24
CA PRO A 108 -16.18 -13.80 -22.90
C PRO A 108 -15.16 -13.15 -21.93
N GLU A 109 -15.65 -12.40 -20.93
CA GLU A 109 -14.87 -11.80 -19.84
C GLU A 109 -14.19 -12.86 -18.97
N GLU A 110 -14.79 -14.04 -18.89
CA GLU A 110 -14.31 -15.15 -18.08
C GLU A 110 -13.03 -15.78 -18.61
N ARG A 111 -12.77 -15.67 -19.93
CA ARG A 111 -11.51 -16.11 -20.54
C ARG A 111 -10.33 -15.21 -20.17
N ALA A 112 -10.56 -13.91 -19.99
CA ALA A 112 -9.55 -12.98 -19.47
C ALA A 112 -9.33 -13.19 -17.95
N LEU A 113 -10.41 -13.45 -17.20
CA LEU A 113 -10.38 -13.77 -15.77
C LEU A 113 -9.77 -15.14 -15.45
N ALA A 114 -9.80 -16.10 -16.39
CA ALA A 114 -9.21 -17.43 -16.20
C ALA A 114 -7.69 -17.35 -15.99
N GLY A 115 -6.99 -16.44 -16.68
CA GLY A 115 -5.57 -16.19 -16.47
C GLY A 115 -5.25 -15.63 -15.08
N TYR A 116 -6.08 -14.73 -14.56
CA TYR A 116 -5.97 -14.22 -13.18
C TYR A 116 -6.25 -15.33 -12.15
N ARG A 117 -7.32 -16.12 -12.33
CA ARG A 117 -7.64 -17.25 -11.44
C ARG A 117 -6.54 -18.32 -11.43
N GLN A 118 -5.89 -18.58 -12.56
CA GLN A 118 -4.79 -19.55 -12.66
C GLN A 118 -3.50 -19.07 -11.99
N LEU A 119 -3.19 -17.76 -12.04
CA LEU A 119 -2.04 -17.16 -11.36
C LEU A 119 -2.27 -17.01 -9.84
N VAL A 120 -3.49 -16.67 -9.44
CA VAL A 120 -3.85 -16.35 -8.05
C VAL A 120 -4.29 -17.59 -7.25
N GLY A 121 -4.79 -18.63 -7.93
CA GLY A 121 -5.44 -19.81 -7.32
C GLY A 121 -4.63 -20.51 -6.22
N SER A 122 -3.32 -20.70 -6.41
CA SER A 122 -2.45 -21.39 -5.43
C SER A 122 -1.81 -20.43 -4.40
N ARG A 123 -1.83 -19.11 -4.66
CA ARG A 123 -1.09 -18.10 -3.86
C ARG A 123 -1.97 -16.93 -3.38
N LYS A 124 -3.28 -17.13 -3.23
CA LYS A 124 -4.24 -16.09 -2.80
C LYS A 124 -3.77 -15.32 -1.57
N TRP A 125 -3.30 -16.03 -0.55
CA TRP A 125 -2.77 -15.41 0.67
C TRP A 125 -1.53 -14.56 0.43
N LEU A 126 -0.58 -15.02 -0.38
CA LEU A 126 0.61 -14.24 -0.73
C LEU A 126 0.22 -12.95 -1.46
N VAL A 127 -0.70 -13.03 -2.43
CA VAL A 127 -1.17 -11.85 -3.18
C VAL A 127 -1.85 -10.85 -2.24
N ARG A 128 -2.71 -11.32 -1.32
CA ARG A 128 -3.36 -10.46 -0.32
C ARG A 128 -2.35 -9.75 0.58
N PHE A 129 -1.35 -10.46 1.10
CA PHE A 129 -0.33 -9.85 1.95
C PHE A 129 0.60 -8.91 1.17
N VAL A 130 0.94 -9.22 -0.08
CA VAL A 130 1.77 -8.33 -0.91
C VAL A 130 1.01 -7.06 -1.28
N VAL A 131 -0.22 -7.17 -1.77
CA VAL A 131 -1.06 -6.02 -2.12
C VAL A 131 -1.41 -5.21 -0.87
N GLY A 132 -1.87 -5.87 0.19
CA GLY A 132 -2.18 -5.24 1.48
C GLY A 132 -0.96 -4.61 2.14
N GLY A 133 0.22 -5.22 2.00
CA GLY A 133 1.48 -4.67 2.47
C GLY A 133 1.92 -3.43 1.70
N VAL A 134 1.87 -3.47 0.37
CA VAL A 134 2.23 -2.30 -0.46
C VAL A 134 1.27 -1.14 -0.19
N LEU A 135 -0.04 -1.39 -0.22
CA LEU A 135 -1.04 -0.35 0.06
C LEU A 135 -0.97 0.12 1.51
N GLY A 136 -0.77 -0.80 2.46
CA GLY A 136 -0.59 -0.48 3.87
C GLY A 136 0.63 0.42 4.11
N LEU A 137 1.76 0.16 3.45
CA LEU A 137 2.92 1.04 3.50
C LEU A 137 2.62 2.42 2.90
N MET A 138 1.95 2.48 1.74
CA MET A 138 1.60 3.75 1.11
C MET A 138 0.65 4.61 1.97
N VAL A 139 -0.32 3.99 2.64
CA VAL A 139 -1.35 4.68 3.43
C VAL A 139 -0.92 4.90 4.88
N GLY A 140 -0.15 3.98 5.46
CA GLY A 140 0.24 4.00 6.87
C GLY A 140 1.55 4.73 7.16
N LEU A 141 2.56 4.67 6.28
CA LEU A 141 3.85 5.36 6.52
C LEU A 141 3.72 6.87 6.70
N PRO A 142 2.82 7.59 6.01
CA PRO A 142 2.61 9.02 6.27
C PRO A 142 2.27 9.33 7.75
N ALA A 143 1.72 8.39 8.53
CA ALA A 143 1.47 8.60 9.96
C ALA A 143 2.75 8.89 10.78
N MET A 144 3.94 8.51 10.27
CA MET A 144 5.21 8.86 10.89
C MET A 144 5.43 10.38 11.01
N SER A 145 4.82 11.20 10.12
CA SER A 145 4.96 12.66 10.20
C SER A 145 4.16 13.27 11.36
N GLN A 146 3.16 12.55 11.89
CA GLN A 146 2.24 13.01 12.94
C GLN A 146 2.75 12.75 14.36
N TRP A 147 4.05 12.53 14.51
CA TRP A 147 4.67 12.26 15.81
C TRP A 147 4.52 13.42 16.80
N GLN A 148 4.49 14.67 16.34
CA GLN A 148 4.30 15.85 17.20
C GLN A 148 2.90 15.86 17.78
N ASP A 149 1.88 15.74 16.92
CA ASP A 149 0.48 15.71 17.31
C ASP A 149 0.18 14.53 18.24
N TRP A 150 0.80 13.36 17.99
CA TRP A 150 0.70 12.21 18.91
C TRP A 150 1.32 12.48 20.29
N LEU A 151 2.50 13.10 20.33
CA LEU A 151 3.16 13.42 21.61
C LEU A 151 2.36 14.45 22.39
N LEU A 152 1.79 15.45 21.72
CA LEU A 152 0.88 16.44 22.33
C LEU A 152 -0.41 15.77 22.83
N PHE A 153 -0.99 14.88 22.01
CA PHE A 153 -2.19 14.12 22.38
C PHE A 153 -1.97 13.30 23.65
N THR A 154 -0.84 12.61 23.75
CA THR A 154 -0.52 11.72 24.87
C THR A 154 -0.08 12.49 26.12
N ASN A 155 0.67 13.59 25.94
CA ASN A 155 1.22 14.40 27.04
C ASN A 155 0.47 15.72 27.23
N ARG A 156 -0.83 15.74 26.94
CA ARG A 156 -1.70 16.93 27.04
C ARG A 156 -1.66 17.52 28.46
N GLN A 157 -1.73 18.85 28.54
CA GLN A 157 -1.86 19.62 29.79
C GLN A 157 -3.07 20.54 29.70
N SER A 158 -3.77 20.76 30.81
CA SER A 158 -4.91 21.68 30.87
C SER A 158 -4.42 23.13 30.91
N PHE A 159 -5.10 24.02 30.17
CA PHE A 159 -4.86 25.46 30.26
C PHE A 159 -5.66 26.11 31.40
N GLY A 160 -6.69 25.43 31.92
CA GLY A 160 -7.60 25.95 32.94
C GLY A 160 -8.59 26.98 32.39
N ILE A 161 -8.63 27.16 31.07
CA ILE A 161 -9.51 28.09 30.38
C ILE A 161 -10.50 27.25 29.57
N ALA A 162 -11.78 27.33 29.96
CA ALA A 162 -12.86 26.69 29.22
C ALA A 162 -13.35 27.60 28.09
N ASP A 163 -13.64 27.00 26.95
CA ASP A 163 -14.25 27.71 25.83
C ASP A 163 -15.73 28.06 26.14
N PRO A 164 -16.27 29.19 25.64
CA PRO A 164 -17.63 29.63 25.99
C PRO A 164 -18.77 28.81 25.36
N VAL A 165 -18.49 28.00 24.33
CA VAL A 165 -19.50 27.36 23.48
C VAL A 165 -19.75 25.92 23.91
N PHE A 166 -18.68 25.15 24.08
CA PHE A 166 -18.70 23.72 24.40
C PHE A 166 -18.23 23.44 25.84
N ASN A 167 -17.78 24.46 26.56
CA ASN A 167 -17.26 24.35 27.92
C ASN A 167 -16.12 23.31 28.02
N GLN A 168 -15.30 23.21 26.97
CA GLN A 168 -14.12 22.37 26.91
C GLN A 168 -12.87 23.20 27.15
N ASP A 169 -11.88 22.61 27.81
CA ASP A 169 -10.60 23.26 28.00
C ASP A 169 -9.92 23.48 26.63
N VAL A 170 -9.28 24.64 26.43
CA VAL A 170 -8.54 24.98 25.19
C VAL A 170 -7.52 23.90 24.81
N SER A 171 -7.02 23.13 25.78
CA SER A 171 -6.13 21.97 25.59
C SER A 171 -6.72 20.87 24.71
N PHE A 172 -8.04 20.75 24.64
CA PHE A 172 -8.70 19.86 23.70
C PHE A 172 -8.38 20.24 22.26
N TYR A 173 -8.55 21.51 21.91
CA TYR A 173 -8.34 22.03 20.56
C TYR A 173 -6.88 22.05 20.14
N MET A 174 -5.97 22.31 21.08
CA MET A 174 -4.53 22.42 20.79
C MET A 174 -3.80 21.08 20.78
N PHE A 175 -4.17 20.14 21.67
CA PHE A 175 -3.42 18.90 21.86
C PHE A 175 -4.14 17.65 21.37
N GLN A 176 -5.47 17.63 21.39
CA GLN A 176 -6.23 16.42 21.07
C GLN A 176 -6.82 16.45 19.66
N MET A 177 -7.43 17.57 19.29
CA MET A 177 -8.13 17.73 18.02
C MET A 177 -7.25 17.45 16.79
N PRO A 178 -6.01 17.96 16.67
CA PRO A 178 -5.21 17.74 15.47
C PRO A 178 -4.95 16.25 15.19
N PHE A 179 -4.59 15.48 16.22
CA PHE A 179 -4.37 14.04 16.09
C PHE A 179 -5.69 13.28 15.84
N ALA A 180 -6.78 13.68 16.50
CA ALA A 180 -8.10 13.07 16.28
C ALA A 180 -8.60 13.28 14.85
N GLU A 181 -8.45 14.49 14.30
CA GLU A 181 -8.78 14.81 12.91
C GLU A 181 -7.91 14.00 11.94
N PHE A 182 -6.61 13.88 12.22
CA PHE A 182 -5.73 13.02 11.42
C PHE A 182 -6.23 11.56 11.41
N VAL A 183 -6.59 11.00 12.56
CA VAL A 183 -7.10 9.62 12.64
C VAL A 183 -8.41 9.47 11.86
N VAL A 184 -9.34 10.41 11.98
CA VAL A 184 -10.62 10.38 11.25
C VAL A 184 -10.39 10.47 9.74
N ASN A 185 -9.56 11.42 9.30
CA ASN A 185 -9.23 11.60 7.88
C ASN A 185 -8.52 10.36 7.31
N TRP A 186 -7.60 9.78 8.09
CA TRP A 186 -6.92 8.56 7.72
C TRP A 186 -7.87 7.37 7.60
N LEU A 187 -8.77 7.18 8.58
CA LEU A 187 -9.79 6.13 8.53
C LEU A 187 -10.72 6.29 7.33
N PHE A 188 -11.13 7.53 7.03
CA PHE A 188 -11.96 7.82 5.86
C PHE A 188 -11.23 7.48 4.55
N GLY A 189 -9.98 7.94 4.39
CA GLY A 189 -9.17 7.63 3.22
C GLY A 189 -8.90 6.14 3.06
N ALA A 190 -8.61 5.44 4.17
CA ALA A 190 -8.45 3.99 4.21
C ALA A 190 -9.73 3.28 3.78
N LEU A 191 -10.89 3.69 4.32
CA LEU A 191 -12.19 3.14 3.98
C LEU A 191 -12.48 3.28 2.49
N VAL A 192 -12.33 4.48 1.91
CA VAL A 192 -12.55 4.72 0.48
C VAL A 192 -11.65 3.80 -0.36
N LEU A 193 -10.36 3.73 -0.05
CA LEU A 193 -9.43 2.89 -0.79
C LEU A 193 -9.78 1.40 -0.67
N ILE A 194 -10.10 0.92 0.53
CA ILE A 194 -10.51 -0.47 0.77
C ILE A 194 -11.77 -0.79 -0.02
N VAL A 195 -12.79 0.08 0.01
CA VAL A 195 -14.02 -0.10 -0.78
C VAL A 195 -13.70 -0.21 -2.27
N LEU A 196 -12.82 0.64 -2.81
CA LEU A 196 -12.43 0.58 -4.22
C LEU A 196 -11.74 -0.74 -4.56
N VAL A 197 -10.76 -1.17 -3.76
CA VAL A 197 -10.02 -2.42 -3.98
C VAL A 197 -10.92 -3.63 -3.85
N VAL A 198 -11.76 -3.69 -2.80
CA VAL A 198 -12.68 -4.79 -2.54
C VAL A 198 -13.78 -4.86 -3.60
N SER A 199 -14.31 -3.73 -4.05
CA SER A 199 -15.27 -3.67 -5.16
C SER A 199 -14.66 -4.18 -6.46
N ALA A 200 -13.41 -3.79 -6.77
CA ALA A 200 -12.69 -4.33 -7.92
C ALA A 200 -12.52 -5.85 -7.82
N VAL A 201 -12.20 -6.37 -6.64
CA VAL A 201 -12.10 -7.83 -6.42
C VAL A 201 -13.45 -8.53 -6.56
N HIS A 202 -14.55 -7.95 -6.06
CA HIS A 202 -15.89 -8.50 -6.26
C HIS A 202 -16.32 -8.49 -7.73
N TYR A 203 -15.96 -7.46 -8.48
CA TYR A 203 -16.18 -7.41 -9.93
C TYR A 203 -15.37 -8.51 -10.64
N LEU A 204 -14.08 -8.66 -10.31
CA LEU A 204 -13.22 -9.72 -10.84
C LEU A 204 -13.64 -11.13 -10.41
N ASN A 205 -14.32 -11.27 -9.27
CA ASN A 205 -14.88 -12.54 -8.81
C ASN A 205 -16.27 -12.82 -9.43
N GLY A 206 -16.84 -11.90 -10.22
CA GLY A 206 -18.14 -12.05 -10.87
C GLY A 206 -19.34 -11.86 -9.94
N GLY A 207 -19.14 -11.27 -8.76
CA GLY A 207 -20.19 -10.98 -7.78
C GLY A 207 -21.02 -9.74 -8.11
N ILE A 208 -20.48 -8.81 -8.90
CA ILE A 208 -21.17 -7.61 -9.38
C ILE A 208 -21.32 -7.73 -10.89
N ARG A 209 -22.56 -7.88 -11.37
CA ARG A 209 -22.89 -7.81 -12.80
C ARG A 209 -23.53 -6.46 -13.06
N LEU A 210 -22.93 -5.68 -13.96
CA LEU A 210 -23.61 -4.52 -14.54
C LEU A 210 -24.70 -5.08 -15.45
N GLN A 211 -25.94 -5.02 -14.97
CA GLN A 211 -27.10 -5.41 -15.76
C GLN A 211 -27.28 -4.31 -16.82
N VAL A 212 -26.86 -4.61 -18.05
CA VAL A 212 -27.16 -3.82 -19.25
C VAL A 212 -28.38 -4.41 -19.92
#